data_AF-A0A661AGC4-F1
#
_entry.id   AF-A0A661AGC4-F1
#
_cell.length_a   1.000
_cell.length_b   1.000
_cell.length_c   1.000
_cell.angle_alpha   90.00
_cell.angle_beta   90.00
_cell.angle_gamma   90.00
#
_symmetry.space_group_name_H-M   'P 1'
#
loop_
_entity.id
_entity.type
_entity.pdbx_description
1 polymer ?
#
loop_
_entity_poly.entity_id
_entity_poly.type
_entity_poly.pdbx_seq_one_letter_code
_entity_poly.pdbx_strand_id
1 'polypeptide(L)'
;MFWFLLAVYEIPVEGDVGVFMEGDSVSYVEVYYSVPSACLTYEKKGGRYRARYFVDFRVKNLDGEGELFHRFPKLSFVNSPEDAKERQLEAVDVLSVSLLCGKHYLLSVEVEDSISGRKGCWEDTLFLPPWKGPSMSSIQISYYLKQEEGRVFPIPYPGRKFGGRRRILCYYLELYNLKGEVELAYFILSESGDTIQRIKERKLLSSGNLVDAGGINIVALKPGTYRLLARAKAGGLVLSQEKEFYVLSPRRATSPEIPDSLMEYAKEIQYVATREELEIYKSLPDTLKLQYIKSFWMKRDPNPATPENEALLELASRIRYADENFKELGKRGRDTDRGRIYIKYGPPDEITEKTHDLLAKPYV
;
A
#
# COMPACT_ATOMS: atom_id res chain seq x y z
N MET A 1 -11.64 -25.98 24.25
CA MET A 1 -11.67 -26.25 22.81
C MET A 1 -12.33 -25.06 22.13
N PHE A 2 -11.55 -23.98 21.93
CA PHE A 2 -12.02 -22.78 21.25
C PHE A 2 -11.79 -22.98 19.75
N TRP A 3 -12.87 -23.13 19.01
CA TRP A 3 -12.85 -23.00 17.55
C TRP A 3 -12.76 -21.51 17.23
N PHE A 4 -11.55 -20.95 17.15
CA PHE A 4 -11.35 -19.71 16.40
C PHE A 4 -11.35 -20.11 14.93
N LEU A 5 -12.46 -19.88 14.24
CA LEU A 5 -12.42 -19.62 12.81
C LEU A 5 -11.47 -18.43 12.63
N LEU A 6 -10.26 -18.70 12.13
CA LEU A 6 -9.35 -17.67 11.64
C LEU A 6 -10.12 -16.93 10.54
N ALA A 7 -10.67 -15.76 10.87
CA ALA A 7 -11.17 -14.86 9.86
C ALA A 7 -9.99 -14.55 8.93
N VAL A 8 -10.05 -15.02 7.69
CA VAL A 8 -9.06 -14.68 6.67
C VAL A 8 -9.36 -13.24 6.28
N TYR A 9 -8.57 -12.31 6.81
CA TYR A 9 -8.64 -10.91 6.41
C TYR A 9 -7.95 -10.77 5.05
N GLU A 10 -8.70 -10.32 4.05
CA GLU A 10 -8.25 -10.18 2.66
C GLU A 10 -7.93 -8.72 2.30
N ILE A 11 -8.41 -7.77 3.09
CA ILE A 11 -8.10 -6.34 2.94
C ILE A 11 -6.97 -6.00 3.94
N PRO A 12 -5.76 -5.64 3.47
CA PRO A 12 -4.66 -5.30 4.36
C PRO A 12 -4.84 -3.86 4.85
N VAL A 13 -5.60 -3.70 5.93
CA VAL A 13 -5.78 -2.42 6.61
C VAL A 13 -4.49 -2.09 7.35
N GLU A 14 -3.96 -0.89 7.13
CA GLU A 14 -2.84 -0.37 7.90
C GLU A 14 -3.33 0.72 8.84
N GLY A 15 -2.67 0.85 10.00
CA GLY A 15 -3.05 1.82 11.00
C GLY A 15 -1.87 2.38 11.78
N ASP A 16 -2.07 3.57 12.33
CA ASP A 16 -1.16 4.24 13.26
C ASP A 16 -1.98 5.05 14.27
N VAL A 17 -1.38 5.34 15.43
CA VAL A 17 -2.03 6.05 16.53
C VAL A 17 -1.27 7.32 16.90
N GLY A 18 -2.01 8.42 16.93
CA GLY A 18 -1.61 9.69 17.52
C GLY A 18 -2.23 9.86 18.91
N VAL A 19 -1.44 10.33 19.88
CA VAL A 19 -1.91 10.60 21.24
C VAL A 19 -1.53 12.02 21.57
N PHE A 20 -2.53 12.85 21.86
CA PHE A 20 -2.41 14.27 22.11
C PHE A 20 -3.02 14.62 23.47
N MET A 21 -2.55 15.69 24.09
CA MET A 21 -3.09 16.17 25.35
C MET A 21 -4.42 16.89 25.11
N GLU A 22 -5.48 16.47 25.80
CA GLU A 22 -6.74 17.20 25.87
C GLU A 22 -6.91 17.88 27.24
N GLY A 23 -6.48 17.19 28.30
CA GLY A 23 -6.35 17.72 29.65
C GLY A 23 -5.43 16.84 30.50
N ASP A 24 -5.18 17.21 31.75
CA ASP A 24 -4.17 16.53 32.59
C ASP A 24 -4.43 15.01 32.79
N SER A 25 -5.70 14.60 32.74
CA SER A 25 -6.15 13.22 32.91
C SER A 25 -6.86 12.62 31.68
N VAL A 26 -6.86 13.34 30.55
CA VAL A 26 -7.56 12.93 29.33
C VAL A 26 -6.64 13.12 28.12
N SER A 27 -6.52 12.07 27.31
CA SER A 27 -5.82 12.13 26.04
C SER A 27 -6.82 12.11 24.89
N TYR A 28 -6.61 13.01 23.93
CA TYR A 28 -7.25 12.93 22.63
C TYR A 28 -6.46 11.97 21.75
N VAL A 29 -7.10 10.87 21.35
CA VAL A 29 -6.47 9.79 20.58
C VAL A 29 -7.03 9.80 19.17
N GLU A 30 -6.13 9.83 18.19
CA GLU A 30 -6.46 9.68 16.78
C GLU A 30 -5.95 8.34 16.27
N VAL A 31 -6.82 7.58 15.62
CA VAL A 31 -6.49 6.38 14.87
C VAL A 31 -6.53 6.71 13.40
N TYR A 32 -5.35 6.73 12.78
CA TYR A 32 -5.19 6.88 11.35
C TYR A 32 -5.25 5.49 10.73
N TYR A 33 -6.05 5.30 9.70
CA TYR A 33 -6.10 4.03 8.98
C TYR A 33 -6.12 4.25 7.47
N SER A 34 -5.62 3.27 6.74
CA SER A 34 -5.61 3.26 5.28
C SER A 34 -6.10 1.94 4.74
N VAL A 35 -6.92 2.02 3.70
CA VAL A 35 -7.45 0.88 2.95
C VAL A 35 -6.93 0.96 1.52
N PRO A 36 -6.17 -0.04 1.04
CA PRO A 36 -5.73 -0.06 -0.34
C PRO A 36 -6.93 -0.05 -1.29
N SER A 37 -6.98 0.96 -2.16
CA SER A 37 -8.14 1.17 -3.03
C SER A 37 -8.34 0.00 -3.99
N ALA A 38 -7.27 -0.72 -4.36
CA ALA A 38 -7.34 -1.92 -5.20
C ALA A 38 -8.03 -3.13 -4.53
N CYS A 39 -8.18 -3.11 -3.20
CA CYS A 39 -8.85 -4.16 -2.44
C CYS A 39 -10.36 -3.92 -2.27
N LEU A 40 -10.88 -2.78 -2.74
CA LEU A 40 -12.31 -2.45 -2.70
C LEU A 40 -13.01 -2.83 -4.00
N THR A 41 -14.30 -3.12 -3.93
CA THR A 41 -15.13 -3.46 -5.08
C THR A 41 -15.87 -2.22 -5.58
N TYR A 42 -15.71 -1.86 -6.85
CA TYR A 42 -16.26 -0.63 -7.41
C TYR A 42 -17.43 -0.88 -8.36
N GLU A 43 -18.44 -0.02 -8.25
CA GLU A 43 -19.51 0.12 -9.24
C GLU A 43 -19.24 1.38 -10.07
N LYS A 44 -19.47 1.30 -11.38
CA LYS A 44 -19.38 2.47 -12.27
C LYS A 44 -20.67 3.28 -12.20
N LYS A 45 -20.59 4.55 -11.80
CA LYS A 45 -21.75 5.47 -11.76
C LYS A 45 -21.35 6.87 -12.20
N GLY A 46 -21.98 7.37 -13.26
CA GLY A 46 -21.73 8.74 -13.76
C GLY A 46 -20.30 8.99 -14.24
N GLY A 47 -19.66 7.98 -14.86
CA GLY A 47 -18.29 8.09 -15.38
C GLY A 47 -17.18 7.97 -14.34
N ARG A 48 -17.51 7.81 -13.04
CA ARG A 48 -16.55 7.52 -11.97
C ARG A 48 -16.81 6.14 -11.37
N TYR A 49 -15.77 5.55 -10.79
CA TYR A 49 -15.88 4.30 -10.04
C TYR A 49 -16.02 4.63 -8.56
N ARG A 50 -17.03 4.03 -7.92
CA ARG A 50 -17.33 4.25 -6.50
C ARG A 50 -17.42 2.92 -5.76
N ALA A 51 -16.70 2.80 -4.66
CA ALA A 51 -16.82 1.70 -3.71
C ALA A 51 -17.54 2.17 -2.44
N ARG A 52 -18.32 1.27 -1.85
CA ARG A 52 -18.96 1.42 -0.54
C ARG A 52 -18.36 0.40 0.41
N TYR A 53 -18.02 0.83 1.61
CA TYR A 53 -17.51 -0.05 2.66
C TYR A 53 -17.95 0.47 4.03
N PHE A 54 -17.91 -0.40 5.03
CA PHE A 54 -18.11 -0.05 6.42
C PHE A 54 -16.79 -0.05 7.18
N VAL A 55 -16.72 0.80 8.20
CA VAL A 55 -15.61 0.86 9.15
C VAL A 55 -16.19 0.72 10.54
N ASP A 56 -15.85 -0.37 11.19
CA ASP A 56 -16.20 -0.71 12.55
C ASP A 56 -15.03 -0.30 13.46
N PHE A 57 -15.21 0.76 14.25
CA PHE A 57 -14.23 1.26 15.21
C PHE A 57 -14.58 0.79 16.61
N ARG A 58 -13.64 0.11 17.27
CA ARG A 58 -13.79 -0.38 18.64
C ARG A 58 -12.67 0.12 19.53
N VAL A 59 -13.03 0.49 20.75
CA VAL A 59 -12.09 0.84 21.82
C VAL A 59 -12.46 0.08 23.08
N LYS A 60 -11.60 -0.82 23.52
CA LYS A 60 -11.82 -1.62 24.73
C LYS A 60 -10.87 -1.21 25.83
N ASN A 61 -11.40 -0.84 26.99
CA ASN A 61 -10.60 -0.67 28.20
C ASN A 61 -10.15 -2.05 28.69
N LEU A 62 -8.83 -2.26 28.80
CA LEU A 62 -8.26 -3.54 29.21
C LEU A 62 -8.12 -3.66 30.73
N ASP A 63 -8.22 -2.56 31.47
CA ASP A 63 -8.07 -2.52 32.94
C ASP A 63 -9.42 -2.49 33.68
N GLY A 64 -10.54 -2.70 32.99
CA GLY A 64 -11.87 -2.66 33.58
C GLY A 64 -12.98 -2.91 32.58
N GLU A 65 -14.20 -2.51 32.94
CA GLU A 65 -15.35 -2.57 32.05
C GLU A 65 -15.42 -1.29 31.19
N GLY A 66 -15.91 -1.44 29.95
CA GLY A 66 -16.09 -0.33 29.01
C GLY A 66 -15.57 -0.66 27.62
N GLU A 67 -16.47 -0.60 26.65
CA GLU A 67 -16.19 -0.72 25.23
C GLU A 67 -16.95 0.36 24.47
N LEU A 68 -16.26 1.03 23.56
CA LEU A 68 -16.86 1.91 22.56
C LEU A 68 -16.98 1.14 21.26
N PHE A 69 -18.11 1.26 20.57
CA PHE A 69 -18.30 0.74 19.22
C PHE A 69 -19.04 1.75 18.34
N HIS A 70 -18.47 2.03 17.17
CA HIS A 70 -19.13 2.82 16.13
C HIS A 70 -18.93 2.18 14.77
N ARG A 71 -20.00 2.14 13.96
CA ARG A 71 -19.95 1.71 12.56
C ARG A 71 -20.20 2.89 11.65
N PHE A 72 -19.26 3.15 10.74
CA PHE A 72 -19.32 4.27 9.80
C PHE A 72 -19.46 3.76 8.36
N PRO A 73 -20.48 4.22 7.61
CA PRO A 73 -20.49 4.03 6.16
C PRO A 73 -19.47 4.96 5.51
N LYS A 74 -18.65 4.43 4.60
CA LYS A 74 -17.62 5.18 3.88
C LYS A 74 -17.75 4.99 2.37
N LEU A 75 -17.20 5.95 1.63
CA LEU A 75 -17.16 5.97 0.18
C LEU A 75 -15.72 6.19 -0.29
N SER A 76 -15.29 5.37 -1.25
CA SER A 76 -14.06 5.61 -2.01
C SER A 76 -14.40 5.87 -3.46
N PHE A 77 -13.69 6.82 -4.08
CA PHE A 77 -13.85 7.17 -5.49
C PHE A 77 -12.51 7.08 -6.20
N VAL A 78 -12.50 6.41 -7.36
CA VAL A 78 -11.32 6.29 -8.21
C VAL A 78 -11.68 6.59 -9.67
N ASN A 79 -10.67 6.95 -10.46
CA ASN A 79 -10.83 7.17 -11.90
C ASN A 79 -11.08 5.83 -12.62
N SER A 80 -10.30 4.81 -12.29
CA SER A 80 -10.55 3.41 -12.61
C SER A 80 -9.91 2.50 -11.55
N PRO A 81 -10.39 1.25 -11.38
CA PRO A 81 -9.75 0.27 -10.50
C PRO A 81 -8.30 -0.04 -10.90
N GLU A 82 -8.00 -0.02 -12.20
CA GLU A 82 -6.66 -0.25 -12.73
C GLU A 82 -5.69 0.89 -12.34
N ASP A 83 -6.11 2.16 -12.47
CA ASP A 83 -5.33 3.33 -12.01
C ASP A 83 -5.07 3.26 -10.50
N ALA A 84 -6.08 2.86 -9.73
CA ALA A 84 -5.95 2.70 -8.28
C ALA A 84 -4.93 1.63 -7.91
N LYS A 85 -4.87 0.51 -8.66
CA LYS A 85 -3.88 -0.56 -8.50
C LYS A 85 -2.48 -0.07 -8.89
N GLU A 86 -2.32 0.50 -10.08
CA GLU A 86 -1.03 0.94 -10.62
C GLU A 86 -0.38 2.01 -9.72
N ARG A 87 -1.17 2.98 -9.26
CA ARG A 87 -0.70 4.08 -8.43
C ARG A 87 -0.67 3.74 -6.94
N GLN A 88 -1.11 2.54 -6.56
CA GLN A 88 -1.22 2.09 -5.17
C GLN A 88 -1.96 3.13 -4.33
N LEU A 89 -3.14 3.53 -4.79
CA LEU A 89 -3.97 4.52 -4.10
C LEU A 89 -4.54 3.90 -2.82
N GLU A 90 -4.68 4.72 -1.79
CA GLU A 90 -5.21 4.33 -0.49
C GLU A 90 -6.33 5.29 -0.11
N ALA A 91 -7.43 4.74 0.39
CA ALA A 91 -8.43 5.52 1.11
C ALA A 91 -7.92 5.70 2.54
N VAL A 92 -7.47 6.90 2.88
CA VAL A 92 -6.93 7.27 4.19
C VAL A 92 -7.97 8.08 4.93
N ASP A 93 -8.16 7.80 6.22
CA ASP A 93 -9.13 8.50 7.05
C ASP A 93 -8.70 8.45 8.54
N VAL A 94 -9.36 9.25 9.37
CA VAL A 94 -9.01 9.45 10.78
C VAL A 94 -10.25 9.25 11.64
N LEU A 95 -10.08 8.48 12.72
CA LEU A 95 -11.07 8.29 13.77
C LEU A 95 -10.50 8.88 15.06
N SER A 96 -11.34 9.50 15.88
CA SER A 96 -10.89 10.19 17.09
C SER A 96 -11.74 9.85 18.30
N VAL A 97 -11.11 9.79 19.48
CA VAL A 97 -11.78 9.52 20.76
C VAL A 97 -10.99 10.13 21.92
N SER A 98 -11.70 10.67 22.90
CA SER A 98 -11.12 11.12 24.17
C SER A 98 -11.10 9.98 25.19
N LEU A 99 -9.93 9.64 25.71
CA LEU A 99 -9.72 8.50 26.61
C LEU A 99 -9.07 8.93 27.93
N LEU A 100 -9.45 8.28 29.01
CA LEU A 100 -8.90 8.54 30.34
C LEU A 100 -7.47 8.03 30.44
N CYS A 101 -6.61 8.84 31.06
CA CYS A 101 -5.24 8.44 31.38
C CYS A 101 -5.20 7.41 32.53
N GLY A 102 -4.06 6.73 32.66
CA GLY A 102 -3.80 5.68 33.63
C GLY A 102 -4.40 4.33 33.26
N LYS A 103 -4.75 4.12 31.98
CA LYS A 103 -5.44 2.92 31.48
C LYS A 103 -4.77 2.37 30.22
N HIS A 104 -4.93 1.06 30.01
CA HIS A 104 -4.60 0.34 28.80
C HIS A 104 -5.84 0.17 27.93
N TYR A 105 -5.68 0.41 26.63
CA TYR A 105 -6.76 0.26 25.66
C TYR A 105 -6.33 -0.65 24.51
N LEU A 106 -7.28 -1.42 23.99
CA LEU A 106 -7.19 -2.05 22.67
C LEU A 106 -8.03 -1.23 21.70
N LEU A 107 -7.39 -0.74 20.64
CA LEU A 107 -8.02 -0.06 19.51
C LEU A 107 -8.14 -1.06 18.36
N SER A 108 -9.29 -1.09 17.71
CA SER A 108 -9.53 -1.98 16.56
C SER A 108 -10.31 -1.26 15.48
N VAL A 109 -9.86 -1.40 14.24
CA VAL A 109 -10.50 -0.88 13.02
C VAL A 109 -10.72 -2.06 12.09
N GLU A 110 -11.98 -2.46 11.95
CA GLU A 110 -12.39 -3.48 10.98
C GLU A 110 -13.06 -2.81 9.77
N VAL A 111 -12.64 -3.21 8.59
CA VAL A 111 -13.15 -2.72 7.31
C VAL A 111 -13.91 -3.84 6.62
N GLU A 112 -15.08 -3.54 6.09
CA GLU A 112 -15.91 -4.50 5.35
C GLU A 112 -16.36 -3.89 4.01
N ASP A 113 -15.88 -4.43 2.89
CA ASP A 113 -16.32 -4.04 1.56
C ASP A 113 -17.79 -4.44 1.35
N SER A 114 -18.66 -3.48 1.04
CA SER A 114 -20.12 -3.69 1.08
C SER A 114 -20.65 -4.57 -0.05
N ILE A 115 -19.82 -4.88 -1.06
CA ILE A 115 -20.24 -5.67 -2.22
C ILE A 115 -19.67 -7.08 -2.14
N SER A 116 -18.36 -7.21 -1.97
CA SER A 116 -17.69 -8.53 -1.90
C SER A 116 -17.80 -9.18 -0.52
N GLY A 117 -18.10 -8.41 0.53
CA GLY A 117 -18.09 -8.88 1.92
C GLY A 117 -16.69 -9.14 2.47
N ARG A 118 -15.64 -8.87 1.70
CA ARG A 118 -14.25 -9.01 2.13
C ARG A 118 -13.96 -8.08 3.30
N LYS A 119 -13.17 -8.59 4.24
CA LYS A 119 -12.83 -7.87 5.46
C LYS A 119 -11.35 -7.63 5.61
N GLY A 120 -11.02 -6.60 6.37
CA GLY A 120 -9.68 -6.31 6.87
C GLY A 120 -9.75 -5.84 8.30
N CYS A 121 -8.69 -6.03 9.08
CA CYS A 121 -8.63 -5.55 10.44
C CYS A 121 -7.24 -5.04 10.77
N TRP A 122 -7.19 -3.95 11.53
CA TRP A 122 -6.00 -3.46 12.18
C TRP A 122 -6.31 -3.27 13.66
N GLU A 123 -5.37 -3.65 14.52
CA GLU A 123 -5.49 -3.50 15.98
C GLU A 123 -4.17 -3.00 16.57
N ASP A 124 -4.27 -2.24 17.66
CA ASP A 124 -3.12 -1.84 18.46
C ASP A 124 -3.50 -1.66 19.93
N THR A 125 -2.53 -1.87 20.82
CA THR A 125 -2.69 -1.67 22.25
C THR A 125 -1.83 -0.51 22.72
N LEU A 126 -2.42 0.38 23.52
CA LEU A 126 -1.68 1.51 24.09
C LEU A 126 -1.98 1.71 25.57
N PHE A 127 -0.95 2.15 26.29
CA PHE A 127 -1.08 2.71 27.62
C PHE A 127 -1.11 4.23 27.51
N LEU A 128 -2.06 4.88 28.17
CA LEU A 128 -2.17 6.34 28.21
C LEU A 128 -1.64 6.88 29.55
N PRO A 129 -0.39 7.37 29.65
CA PRO A 129 0.09 7.98 30.88
C PRO A 129 -0.62 9.31 31.16
N PRO A 130 -0.79 9.70 32.44
CA PRO A 130 -1.30 11.03 32.78
C PRO A 130 -0.30 12.11 32.36
N TRP A 131 -0.82 13.26 31.98
CA TRP A 131 0.01 14.38 31.56
C TRP A 131 0.43 15.22 32.77
N LYS A 132 1.74 15.47 32.92
CA LYS A 132 2.29 16.20 34.06
C LYS A 132 3.43 17.11 33.65
N GLY A 133 3.27 18.41 33.90
CA GLY A 133 4.30 19.40 33.53
C GLY A 133 4.59 19.37 32.03
N PRO A 134 5.81 19.77 31.60
CA PRO A 134 6.24 19.66 30.22
C PRO A 134 6.02 18.25 29.67
N SER A 135 5.32 18.14 28.54
CA SER A 135 4.94 16.84 27.94
C SER A 135 5.02 16.91 26.41
N MET A 136 4.91 15.76 25.73
CA MET A 136 4.90 15.68 24.26
C MET A 136 3.90 14.65 23.74
N SER A 137 3.22 14.99 22.64
CA SER A 137 2.35 14.07 21.92
C SER A 137 3.13 12.90 21.32
N SER A 138 2.44 11.88 20.84
CA SER A 138 3.05 10.95 19.89
C SER A 138 3.57 11.70 18.66
N ILE A 139 4.61 11.16 18.00
CA ILE A 139 5.02 11.64 16.69
C ILE A 139 4.04 11.10 15.66
N GLN A 140 3.40 11.98 14.90
CA GLN A 140 2.57 11.58 13.75
C GLN A 140 3.44 11.57 12.49
N ILE A 141 3.46 10.46 11.75
CA ILE A 141 4.12 10.36 10.46
C ILE A 141 3.12 10.63 9.34
N SER A 142 3.54 11.38 8.32
CA SER A 142 2.66 11.92 7.29
C SER A 142 3.25 11.80 5.89
N TYR A 143 2.36 11.77 4.89
CA TYR A 143 2.72 11.82 3.48
C TYR A 143 3.33 13.17 3.11
N TYR A 144 2.66 14.23 3.51
CA TYR A 144 3.09 15.61 3.36
C TYR A 144 2.36 16.48 4.39
N LEU A 145 2.82 17.72 4.51
CA LEU A 145 2.25 18.71 5.39
C LEU A 145 1.55 19.76 4.53
N LYS A 146 0.23 19.89 4.65
CA LYS A 146 -0.51 21.00 4.03
C LYS A 146 -0.38 22.23 4.92
N GLN A 147 -0.13 23.40 4.33
CA GLN A 147 -0.19 24.66 5.05
C GLN A 147 -1.45 25.43 4.64
N GLU A 148 -2.20 25.90 5.62
CA GLU A 148 -3.44 26.65 5.42
C GLU A 148 -3.60 27.64 6.57
N GLU A 149 -3.74 28.92 6.25
CA GLU A 149 -3.85 30.03 7.22
C GLU A 149 -2.75 30.04 8.31
N GLY A 150 -1.53 29.66 7.93
CA GLY A 150 -0.38 29.60 8.86
C GLY A 150 -0.39 28.40 9.80
N ARG A 151 -1.37 27.50 9.68
CA ARG A 151 -1.42 26.22 10.41
C ARG A 151 -0.90 25.09 9.54
N VAL A 152 -0.38 24.06 10.20
CA VAL A 152 0.14 22.85 9.55
C VAL A 152 -0.87 21.74 9.73
N PHE A 153 -1.31 21.15 8.62
CA PHE A 153 -2.23 20.03 8.57
C PHE A 153 -1.50 18.78 8.03
N PRO A 154 -1.10 17.86 8.91
CA PRO A 154 -0.46 16.61 8.50
C PRO A 154 -1.46 15.71 7.79
N ILE A 155 -1.11 15.23 6.58
CA ILE A 155 -1.87 14.17 5.92
C ILE A 155 -1.28 12.82 6.37
N PRO A 156 -2.00 12.04 7.20
CA PRO A 156 -1.42 10.88 7.86
C PRO A 156 -0.93 9.84 6.88
N TYR A 157 0.10 9.10 7.27
CA TYR A 157 0.57 7.93 6.53
C TYR A 157 0.65 6.69 7.44
N PRO A 158 -0.48 6.02 7.68
CA PRO A 158 -0.58 4.93 8.67
C PRO A 158 0.43 3.80 8.43
N GLY A 159 0.65 3.46 7.16
CA GLY A 159 1.58 2.42 6.74
C GLY A 159 3.04 2.66 7.10
N ARG A 160 3.48 3.92 7.23
CA ARG A 160 4.85 4.33 7.59
C ARG A 160 5.95 3.60 6.79
N LYS A 161 5.66 3.22 5.53
CA LYS A 161 6.54 2.48 4.62
C LYS A 161 7.08 3.39 3.52
N PHE A 162 8.37 3.65 3.54
CA PHE A 162 9.00 4.59 2.62
C PHE A 162 9.86 3.90 1.59
N GLY A 163 9.99 4.48 0.40
CA GLY A 163 10.72 3.88 -0.72
C GLY A 163 10.18 4.31 -2.08
N GLY A 164 10.93 4.02 -3.14
CA GLY A 164 10.55 4.36 -4.52
C GLY A 164 10.33 5.87 -4.71
N ARG A 165 9.07 6.27 -4.84
CA ARG A 165 8.63 7.68 -4.99
C ARG A 165 8.56 8.44 -3.65
N ARG A 166 8.42 7.73 -2.52
CA ARG A 166 8.26 8.33 -1.18
C ARG A 166 9.62 8.39 -0.47
N ARG A 167 10.30 9.53 -0.62
CA ARG A 167 11.68 9.76 -0.19
C ARG A 167 11.82 10.76 0.97
N ILE A 168 10.71 11.38 1.35
CA ILE A 168 10.62 12.35 2.42
C ILE A 168 9.64 11.79 3.45
N LEU A 169 10.12 11.63 4.68
CA LEU A 169 9.28 11.34 5.84
C LEU A 169 8.87 12.67 6.45
N CYS A 170 7.58 12.99 6.42
CA CYS A 170 7.07 14.15 7.14
C CYS A 170 6.62 13.73 8.53
N TYR A 171 6.82 14.61 9.51
CA TYR A 171 6.38 14.38 10.87
C TYR A 171 5.68 15.62 11.45
N TYR A 172 4.85 15.38 12.46
CA TYR A 172 4.19 16.38 13.30
C TYR A 172 4.31 15.96 14.78
N LEU A 173 4.55 16.94 15.65
CA LEU A 173 4.71 16.76 17.09
C LEU A 173 4.19 17.99 17.84
N GLU A 174 3.51 17.77 18.95
CA GLU A 174 3.12 18.82 19.90
C GLU A 174 3.89 18.66 21.21
N LEU A 175 4.32 19.78 21.78
CA LEU A 175 4.85 19.88 23.12
C LEU A 175 3.92 20.76 23.96
N TYR A 176 3.68 20.36 25.19
CA TYR A 176 2.69 20.98 26.06
C TYR A 176 3.32 21.51 27.34
N ASN A 177 2.63 22.48 27.96
CA ASN A 177 2.94 22.99 29.30
C ASN A 177 4.40 23.48 29.45
N LEU A 178 4.96 24.04 28.38
CA LEU A 178 6.33 24.53 28.34
C LEU A 178 6.46 25.85 29.10
N LYS A 179 7.60 26.02 29.77
CA LYS A 179 7.97 27.25 30.48
C LYS A 179 9.46 27.52 30.30
N GLY A 180 9.81 28.47 29.43
CA GLY A 180 11.19 28.92 29.23
C GLY A 180 11.90 28.24 28.05
N GLU A 181 13.19 27.92 28.23
CA GLU A 181 14.00 27.31 27.17
C GLU A 181 13.62 25.84 26.93
N VAL A 182 13.54 25.48 25.65
CA VAL A 182 13.29 24.13 25.16
C VAL A 182 14.39 23.76 24.16
N GLU A 183 15.13 22.69 24.44
CA GLU A 183 16.08 22.10 23.50
C GLU A 183 15.41 20.91 22.80
N LEU A 184 15.00 21.05 21.54
CA LEU A 184 14.34 19.99 20.77
C LEU A 184 15.27 19.43 19.69
N ALA A 185 15.45 18.12 19.67
CA ALA A 185 16.28 17.42 18.71
C ALA A 185 15.60 16.16 18.15
N TYR A 186 15.94 15.81 16.91
CA TYR A 186 15.43 14.64 16.21
C TYR A 186 16.57 13.73 15.75
N PHE A 187 16.34 12.43 15.86
CA PHE A 187 17.31 11.39 15.52
C PHE A 187 16.61 10.27 14.75
N ILE A 188 17.34 9.64 13.83
CA ILE A 188 16.95 8.35 13.27
C ILE A 188 17.78 7.29 13.99
N LEU A 189 17.09 6.34 14.60
CA LEU A 189 17.68 5.18 15.25
C LEU A 189 17.50 3.95 14.37
N SER A 190 18.42 3.01 14.47
CA SER A 190 18.23 1.65 13.96
C SER A 190 17.13 0.93 14.73
N GLU A 191 16.72 -0.24 14.24
CA GLU A 191 15.88 -1.18 14.98
C GLU A 191 16.48 -1.48 16.38
N SER A 192 17.79 -1.73 16.47
CA SER A 192 18.52 -1.96 17.74
C SER A 192 18.59 -0.75 18.68
N GLY A 193 18.31 0.47 18.19
CA GLY A 193 18.34 1.71 18.98
C GLY A 193 19.63 2.52 18.85
N ASP A 194 20.55 2.09 17.99
CA ASP A 194 21.76 2.85 17.69
C ASP A 194 21.40 4.10 16.89
N THR A 195 22.01 5.24 17.22
CA THR A 195 21.80 6.47 16.47
C THR A 195 22.45 6.37 15.10
N ILE A 196 21.64 6.31 14.05
CA ILE A 196 22.09 6.31 12.65
C ILE A 196 22.35 7.73 12.16
N GLN A 197 21.47 8.66 12.53
CA GLN A 197 21.57 10.05 12.06
C GLN A 197 20.99 11.03 13.07
N ARG A 198 21.70 12.14 13.33
CA ARG A 198 21.12 13.33 13.97
C ARG A 198 20.53 14.22 12.86
N ILE A 199 19.25 14.55 12.96
CA ILE A 199 18.52 15.26 11.90
C ILE A 199 18.58 16.76 12.10
N LYS A 200 18.12 17.22 13.27
CA LYS A 200 18.09 18.65 13.61
C LYS A 200 18.11 18.83 15.12
N GLU A 201 18.56 20.00 15.55
CA GLU A 201 18.55 20.44 16.94
C GLU A 201 18.22 21.93 16.97
N ARG A 202 17.36 22.35 17.90
CA ARG A 202 16.90 23.73 18.04
C ARG A 202 16.78 24.08 19.52
N LYS A 203 17.18 25.30 19.85
CA LYS A 203 16.88 25.95 21.13
C LYS A 203 15.79 26.98 20.90
N LEU A 204 14.73 26.90 21.67
CA LEU A 204 13.54 27.72 21.52
C LEU A 204 13.16 28.29 22.88
N LEU A 205 12.65 29.52 22.92
CA LEU A 205 11.94 30.05 24.09
C LEU A 205 10.45 29.87 23.85
N SER A 206 9.76 29.19 24.75
CA SER A 206 8.31 28.96 24.64
C SER A 206 7.60 29.08 25.98
N SER A 207 6.35 29.51 25.93
CA SER A 207 5.43 29.52 27.06
C SER A 207 4.09 28.95 26.58
N GLY A 208 3.64 27.85 27.20
CA GLY A 208 2.46 27.11 26.78
C GLY A 208 2.78 25.96 25.83
N ASN A 209 2.08 25.90 24.69
CA ASN A 209 2.18 24.79 23.75
C ASN A 209 3.01 25.18 22.53
N LEU A 210 3.73 24.21 21.97
CA LEU A 210 4.55 24.36 20.78
C LEU A 210 4.27 23.22 19.81
N VAL A 211 4.06 23.56 18.55
CA VAL A 211 3.98 22.58 17.45
C VAL A 211 5.30 22.61 16.67
N ASP A 212 5.88 21.45 16.41
CA ASP A 212 6.99 21.30 15.46
C ASP A 212 6.65 20.24 14.41
N ALA A 213 6.84 20.60 13.15
CA ALA A 213 6.62 19.72 12.02
C ALA A 213 7.73 19.94 10.99
N GLY A 214 8.01 18.92 10.17
CA GLY A 214 9.06 19.00 9.17
C GLY A 214 9.15 17.78 8.27
N GLY A 215 9.99 17.88 7.25
CA GLY A 215 10.33 16.79 6.34
C GLY A 215 11.77 16.33 6.55
N ILE A 216 11.98 15.01 6.50
CA ILE A 216 13.28 14.36 6.65
C ILE A 216 13.56 13.57 5.37
N ASN A 217 14.67 13.87 4.70
CA ASN A 217 15.12 13.09 3.56
C ASN A 217 15.74 11.78 4.04
N ILE A 218 15.13 10.67 3.65
CA ILE A 218 15.52 9.31 4.09
C ILE A 218 16.16 8.49 2.97
N VAL A 219 16.51 9.11 1.83
CA VAL A 219 17.11 8.43 0.67
C VAL A 219 18.44 7.75 1.00
N ALA A 220 19.19 8.27 1.96
CA ALA A 220 20.47 7.71 2.37
C ALA A 220 20.32 6.46 3.26
N LEU A 221 19.13 6.19 3.79
CA LEU A 221 18.88 5.02 4.62
C LEU A 221 18.84 3.75 3.77
N LYS A 222 19.46 2.70 4.29
CA LYS A 222 19.34 1.36 3.70
C LYS A 222 17.95 0.79 3.98
N PRO A 223 17.49 -0.19 3.20
CA PRO A 223 16.26 -0.90 3.52
C PRO A 223 16.29 -1.51 4.92
N GLY A 224 15.17 -1.45 5.64
CA GLY A 224 15.05 -1.96 6.99
C GLY A 224 14.12 -1.13 7.89
N THR A 225 14.02 -1.55 9.14
CA THR A 225 13.22 -0.90 10.18
C THR A 225 14.05 0.16 10.92
N TYR A 226 13.45 1.31 11.16
CA TYR A 226 14.05 2.44 11.87
C TYR A 226 13.05 3.06 12.84
N ARG A 227 13.55 3.88 13.76
CA ARG A 227 12.73 4.72 14.64
C ARG A 227 13.11 6.18 14.48
N LEU A 228 12.10 7.04 14.32
CA LEU A 228 12.27 8.48 14.47
C LEU A 228 12.10 8.82 15.95
N LEU A 229 13.18 9.29 16.58
CA LEU A 229 13.20 9.77 17.96
C LEU A 229 13.12 11.30 17.97
N ALA A 230 12.13 11.84 18.66
CA ALA A 230 12.09 13.24 19.11
C ALA A 230 12.50 13.29 20.57
N ARG A 231 13.45 14.17 20.92
CA ARG A 231 13.90 14.40 22.29
C ARG A 231 13.83 15.88 22.62
N ALA A 232 13.20 16.23 23.72
CA ALA A 232 13.16 17.60 24.23
C ALA A 232 13.73 17.70 25.63
N LYS A 233 14.51 18.74 25.92
CA LYS A 233 14.77 19.18 27.30
C LYS A 233 13.92 20.40 27.60
N ALA A 234 13.07 20.33 28.62
CA ALA A 234 12.18 21.42 29.00
C ALA A 234 11.89 21.36 30.52
N GLY A 235 12.00 22.49 31.22
CA GLY A 235 11.70 22.56 32.66
C GLY A 235 12.52 21.60 33.53
N GLY A 236 13.77 21.32 33.14
CA GLY A 236 14.65 20.36 33.84
C GLY A 236 14.34 18.88 33.54
N LEU A 237 13.32 18.58 32.75
CA LEU A 237 12.97 17.24 32.31
C LEU A 237 13.56 16.93 30.93
N VAL A 238 13.80 15.64 30.67
CA VAL A 238 14.08 15.12 29.34
C VAL A 238 12.88 14.30 28.90
N LEU A 239 12.25 14.73 27.82
CA LEU A 239 11.11 14.10 27.19
C LEU A 239 11.58 13.38 25.92
N SER A 240 11.01 12.21 25.64
CA SER A 240 11.31 11.48 24.41
C SER A 240 10.08 10.75 23.89
N GLN A 241 9.92 10.79 22.58
CA GLN A 241 8.92 10.02 21.85
C GLN A 241 9.56 9.38 20.63
N GLU A 242 9.10 8.18 20.31
CA GLU A 242 9.62 7.42 19.19
C GLU A 242 8.47 6.93 18.31
N LYS A 243 8.72 6.89 17.00
CA LYS A 243 7.80 6.27 16.05
C LYS A 243 8.57 5.44 15.05
N GLU A 244 8.20 4.17 14.94
CA GLU A 244 8.78 3.25 13.97
C GLU A 244 8.37 3.61 12.54
N PHE A 245 9.27 3.42 11.59
CA PHE A 245 8.97 3.43 10.17
C PHE A 245 9.85 2.43 9.43
N TYR A 246 9.41 2.02 8.25
CA TYR A 246 10.11 1.03 7.45
C TYR A 246 10.60 1.66 6.14
N VAL A 247 11.87 1.43 5.80
CA VAL A 247 12.41 1.74 4.47
C VAL A 247 12.34 0.47 3.64
N LEU A 248 11.44 0.46 2.67
CA LEU A 248 11.31 -0.59 1.68
C LEU A 248 12.62 -0.76 0.91
N SER A 249 12.98 -2.01 0.64
CA SER A 249 13.98 -2.30 -0.37
C SER A 249 13.62 -1.58 -1.66
N PRO A 250 14.56 -0.86 -2.31
CA PRO A 250 14.33 -0.47 -3.68
C PRO A 250 13.96 -1.77 -4.38
N ARG A 251 12.79 -1.81 -5.04
CA ARG A 251 12.46 -2.93 -5.91
C ARG A 251 13.57 -2.98 -6.95
N ARG A 252 14.65 -3.72 -6.67
CA ARG A 252 15.20 -4.60 -7.68
C ARG A 252 14.01 -5.45 -8.02
N ALA A 253 13.57 -5.42 -9.27
CA ALA A 253 12.77 -6.51 -9.76
C ALA A 253 13.61 -7.77 -9.47
N THR A 254 13.37 -8.41 -8.33
CA THR A 254 13.65 -9.82 -8.18
C THR A 254 12.82 -10.40 -9.29
N SER A 255 13.46 -10.87 -10.37
CA SER A 255 12.76 -11.50 -11.48
C SER A 255 11.71 -12.41 -10.85
N PRO A 256 10.40 -12.13 -11.00
CA PRO A 256 9.40 -13.08 -10.54
C PRO A 256 9.79 -14.40 -11.19
N GLU A 257 10.01 -15.43 -10.36
CA GLU A 257 10.30 -16.74 -10.91
C GLU A 257 9.08 -17.15 -11.70
N ILE A 258 9.26 -17.36 -13.00
CA ILE A 258 8.20 -17.90 -13.85
C ILE A 258 7.88 -19.28 -13.26
N PRO A 259 6.64 -19.52 -12.78
CA PRO A 259 6.25 -20.82 -12.27
C PRO A 259 6.52 -21.90 -13.32
N ASP A 260 6.95 -23.09 -12.91
CA ASP A 260 7.27 -24.18 -13.84
C ASP A 260 6.11 -24.49 -14.79
N SER A 261 4.86 -24.38 -14.31
CA SER A 261 3.63 -24.56 -15.08
C SER A 261 3.44 -23.54 -16.21
N LEU A 262 4.09 -22.37 -16.12
CA LEU A 262 4.04 -21.30 -17.13
C LEU A 262 5.28 -21.27 -18.02
N MET A 263 6.31 -22.05 -17.69
CA MET A 263 7.61 -22.00 -18.37
C MET A 263 7.54 -22.40 -19.85
N GLU A 264 6.62 -23.30 -20.23
CA GLU A 264 6.36 -23.65 -21.63
C GLU A 264 5.84 -22.44 -22.42
N TYR A 265 4.82 -21.75 -21.89
CA TYR A 265 4.24 -20.56 -22.52
C TYR A 265 5.22 -19.38 -22.53
N ALA A 266 6.03 -19.24 -21.49
CA ALA A 266 7.02 -18.16 -21.41
C ALA A 266 8.10 -18.25 -22.48
N LYS A 267 8.35 -19.45 -23.04
CA LYS A 267 9.29 -19.65 -24.16
C LYS A 267 8.70 -19.22 -25.50
N GLU A 268 7.38 -19.06 -25.60
CA GLU A 268 6.65 -18.71 -26.83
C GLU A 268 6.71 -17.20 -27.13
N ILE A 269 7.89 -16.59 -26.99
CA ILE A 269 8.06 -15.14 -27.13
C ILE A 269 7.81 -14.67 -28.57
N GLN A 270 7.85 -15.56 -29.58
CA GLN A 270 7.66 -15.18 -30.98
C GLN A 270 6.30 -14.57 -31.30
N TYR A 271 5.28 -14.78 -30.47
CA TYR A 271 3.97 -14.18 -30.66
C TYR A 271 3.93 -12.69 -30.27
N VAL A 272 4.86 -12.23 -29.43
CA VAL A 272 4.81 -10.90 -28.77
C VAL A 272 6.12 -10.11 -28.86
N ALA A 273 7.23 -10.76 -29.17
CA ALA A 273 8.52 -10.13 -29.32
C ALA A 273 8.63 -9.36 -30.64
N THR A 274 9.41 -8.27 -30.62
CA THR A 274 9.82 -7.56 -31.83
C THR A 274 10.79 -8.40 -32.66
N ARG A 275 11.00 -8.01 -33.92
CA ARG A 275 11.95 -8.70 -34.81
C ARG A 275 13.36 -8.67 -34.22
N GLU A 276 13.77 -7.51 -33.71
CA GLU A 276 15.08 -7.28 -33.11
C GLU A 276 15.28 -8.16 -31.86
N GLU A 277 14.28 -8.24 -30.98
CA GLU A 277 14.32 -9.09 -29.78
C GLU A 277 14.39 -10.58 -30.11
N LEU A 278 13.75 -11.02 -31.20
CA LEU A 278 13.82 -12.40 -31.66
C LEU A 278 15.19 -12.76 -32.23
N GLU A 279 15.81 -11.86 -32.99
CA GLU A 279 17.16 -12.09 -33.50
C GLU A 279 18.19 -12.13 -32.37
N ILE A 280 18.06 -11.25 -31.37
CA ILE A 280 18.87 -11.31 -30.15
C ILE A 280 18.67 -12.68 -29.47
N TYR A 281 17.43 -13.09 -29.23
CA TYR A 281 17.15 -14.38 -28.57
C TYR A 281 17.74 -15.59 -29.32
N LYS A 282 17.64 -15.61 -30.65
CA LYS A 282 18.19 -16.69 -31.49
C LYS A 282 19.71 -16.73 -31.47
N SER A 283 20.37 -15.57 -31.34
CA SER A 283 21.84 -15.47 -31.29
C SER A 283 22.45 -15.92 -29.96
N LEU A 284 21.64 -16.06 -28.90
CA LEU A 284 22.13 -16.43 -27.57
C LEU A 284 22.42 -17.93 -27.44
N PRO A 285 23.49 -18.31 -26.71
CA PRO A 285 23.68 -19.69 -26.25
C PRO A 285 22.51 -20.19 -25.40
N ASP A 286 22.25 -21.50 -25.42
CA ASP A 286 21.13 -22.10 -24.68
C ASP A 286 21.20 -21.84 -23.17
N THR A 287 22.41 -21.74 -22.61
CA THR A 287 22.66 -21.38 -21.21
C THR A 287 22.15 -19.98 -20.84
N LEU A 288 22.04 -19.06 -21.81
CA LEU A 288 21.60 -17.68 -21.62
C LEU A 288 20.15 -17.43 -22.05
N LYS A 289 19.56 -18.32 -22.87
CA LYS A 289 18.17 -18.19 -23.34
C LYS A 289 17.16 -18.16 -22.19
N LEU A 290 17.37 -18.94 -21.14
CA LEU A 290 16.49 -18.95 -19.97
C LEU A 290 16.52 -17.60 -19.24
N GLN A 291 17.71 -17.04 -19.03
CA GLN A 291 17.87 -15.73 -18.40
C GLN A 291 17.28 -14.60 -19.26
N TYR A 292 17.40 -14.71 -20.58
CA TYR A 292 16.76 -13.80 -21.52
C TYR A 292 15.23 -13.84 -21.39
N ILE A 293 14.62 -15.03 -21.38
CA ILE A 293 13.16 -15.19 -21.21
C ILE A 293 12.69 -14.55 -19.90
N LYS A 294 13.38 -14.81 -18.78
CA LYS A 294 13.04 -14.17 -17.49
C LYS A 294 13.09 -12.64 -17.58
N SER A 295 14.13 -12.09 -18.22
CA SER A 295 14.29 -10.65 -18.40
C SER A 295 13.26 -10.06 -19.37
N PHE A 296 12.88 -10.81 -20.41
CA PHE A 296 11.90 -10.42 -21.42
C PHE A 296 10.53 -10.20 -20.80
N TRP A 297 10.09 -11.14 -19.96
CA TRP A 297 8.80 -11.05 -19.28
C TRP A 297 8.82 -10.02 -18.15
N MET A 298 9.92 -9.91 -17.39
CA MET A 298 10.07 -8.88 -16.37
C MET A 298 9.91 -7.46 -16.93
N LYS A 299 10.40 -7.17 -18.14
CA LYS A 299 10.22 -5.87 -18.80
C LYS A 299 8.78 -5.62 -19.26
N ARG A 300 7.99 -6.68 -19.43
CA ARG A 300 6.61 -6.66 -19.95
C ARG A 300 5.58 -6.95 -18.86
N ASP A 301 6.00 -6.94 -17.60
CA ASP A 301 5.12 -7.10 -16.45
C ASP A 301 4.28 -5.82 -16.26
N PRO A 302 2.96 -5.85 -16.58
CA PRO A 302 2.12 -4.65 -16.48
C PRO A 302 1.94 -4.20 -15.03
N ASN A 303 2.06 -5.13 -14.08
CA ASN A 303 1.94 -4.84 -12.67
C ASN A 303 2.95 -5.67 -11.85
N PRO A 304 4.18 -5.14 -11.68
CA PRO A 304 5.21 -5.78 -10.86
C PRO A 304 4.86 -5.87 -9.36
N ALA A 305 3.66 -5.45 -8.94
CA ALA A 305 3.17 -5.58 -7.57
C ALA A 305 2.41 -6.88 -7.30
N THR A 306 2.05 -7.66 -8.31
CA THR A 306 1.60 -9.05 -8.15
C THR A 306 2.79 -10.01 -8.19
N PRO A 307 2.70 -11.17 -7.52
CA PRO A 307 3.71 -12.22 -7.66
C PRO A 307 3.72 -12.82 -9.08
N GLU A 308 2.59 -12.82 -9.78
CA GLU A 308 2.47 -13.26 -11.16
C GLU A 308 2.62 -12.12 -12.16
N ASN A 309 3.17 -12.44 -13.33
CA ASN A 309 3.25 -11.54 -14.48
C ASN A 309 1.97 -11.63 -15.31
N GLU A 310 1.13 -10.59 -15.29
CA GLU A 310 -0.17 -10.64 -15.97
C GLU A 310 -0.06 -10.77 -17.49
N ALA A 311 0.96 -10.20 -18.12
CA ALA A 311 1.16 -10.33 -19.57
C ALA A 311 1.51 -11.77 -19.98
N LEU A 312 2.29 -12.47 -19.17
CA LEU A 312 2.58 -13.89 -19.38
C LEU A 312 1.34 -14.76 -19.16
N LEU A 313 0.55 -14.48 -18.12
CA LEU A 313 -0.71 -15.17 -17.85
C LEU A 313 -1.71 -14.99 -19.01
N GLU A 314 -1.78 -13.78 -19.56
CA GLU A 314 -2.62 -13.48 -20.71
C GLU A 314 -2.15 -14.22 -21.96
N LEU A 315 -0.85 -14.19 -22.28
CA LEU A 315 -0.30 -14.96 -23.40
C LEU A 315 -0.64 -16.45 -23.24
N ALA A 316 -0.39 -17.02 -22.06
CA ALA A 316 -0.70 -18.42 -21.76
C ALA A 316 -2.19 -18.72 -21.96
N SER A 317 -3.08 -17.80 -21.54
CA SER A 317 -4.52 -17.92 -21.75
C SER A 317 -4.89 -17.93 -23.25
N ARG A 318 -4.34 -17.01 -24.03
CA ARG A 318 -4.59 -16.91 -25.48
C ARG A 318 -4.08 -18.13 -26.23
N ILE A 319 -2.92 -18.66 -25.84
CA ILE A 319 -2.35 -19.88 -26.41
C ILE A 319 -3.26 -21.08 -26.11
N ARG A 320 -3.71 -21.24 -24.85
CA ARG A 320 -4.66 -22.30 -24.48
C ARG A 320 -5.95 -22.21 -25.28
N TYR A 321 -6.53 -21.02 -25.37
CA TYR A 321 -7.74 -20.81 -26.16
C TYR A 321 -7.54 -21.17 -27.63
N ALA A 322 -6.44 -20.71 -28.23
CA ALA A 322 -6.13 -21.02 -29.62
C ALA A 322 -5.99 -22.53 -29.81
N ASP A 323 -5.23 -23.19 -28.95
CA ASP A 323 -5.06 -24.63 -28.96
C ASP A 323 -6.36 -25.39 -28.77
N GLU A 324 -7.34 -24.88 -28.03
CA GLU A 324 -8.64 -25.52 -27.84
C GLU A 324 -9.58 -25.32 -29.03
N ASN A 325 -9.61 -24.11 -29.60
CA ASN A 325 -10.67 -23.67 -30.52
C ASN A 325 -10.27 -23.67 -32.00
N PHE A 326 -8.98 -23.67 -32.32
CA PHE A 326 -8.47 -23.54 -33.69
C PHE A 326 -7.62 -24.73 -34.13
N LYS A 327 -7.86 -25.93 -33.58
CA LYS A 327 -7.17 -27.15 -34.01
C LYS A 327 -7.53 -27.50 -35.46
N GLU A 328 -6.51 -27.81 -36.24
CA GLU A 328 -6.64 -28.40 -37.58
C GLU A 328 -6.00 -29.78 -37.60
N LEU A 329 -6.33 -30.60 -38.60
CA LEU A 329 -5.79 -31.95 -38.72
C LEU A 329 -4.25 -31.91 -38.76
N GLY A 330 -3.59 -32.42 -37.71
CA GLY A 330 -2.14 -32.46 -37.59
C GLY A 330 -1.46 -31.15 -37.14
N LYS A 331 -2.20 -30.11 -36.77
CA LYS A 331 -1.65 -28.84 -36.25
C LYS A 331 -2.25 -28.47 -34.89
N ARG A 332 -1.42 -27.97 -33.97
CA ARG A 332 -1.92 -27.34 -32.74
C ARG A 332 -2.61 -26.03 -33.12
N GLY A 333 -3.58 -25.60 -32.32
CA GLY A 333 -4.33 -24.40 -32.64
C GLY A 333 -3.48 -23.14 -32.63
N ARG A 334 -2.44 -23.04 -31.78
CA ARG A 334 -1.45 -21.95 -31.81
C ARG A 334 -0.64 -21.86 -33.12
N ASP A 335 -0.56 -22.95 -33.87
CA ASP A 335 0.22 -23.04 -35.12
C ASP A 335 -0.60 -22.71 -36.37
N THR A 336 -1.92 -22.61 -36.26
CA THR A 336 -2.80 -22.22 -37.37
C THR A 336 -2.77 -20.72 -37.60
N ASP A 337 -3.11 -20.27 -38.81
CA ASP A 337 -3.16 -18.84 -39.12
C ASP A 337 -4.16 -18.11 -38.21
N ARG A 338 -5.30 -18.75 -37.94
CA ARG A 338 -6.33 -18.24 -37.04
C ARG A 338 -5.82 -18.13 -35.59
N GLY A 339 -5.12 -19.14 -35.09
CA GLY A 339 -4.54 -19.09 -33.75
C GLY A 339 -3.42 -18.06 -33.61
N ARG A 340 -2.54 -17.93 -34.60
CA ARG A 340 -1.47 -16.91 -34.61
C ARG A 340 -2.04 -15.50 -34.53
N ILE A 341 -3.08 -15.22 -35.31
CA ILE A 341 -3.78 -13.92 -35.29
C ILE A 341 -4.43 -13.70 -33.93
N TYR A 342 -5.14 -14.69 -33.39
CA TYR A 342 -5.79 -14.59 -32.09
C TYR A 342 -4.80 -14.36 -30.94
N ILE A 343 -3.66 -15.07 -30.92
CA ILE A 343 -2.66 -14.90 -29.86
C ILE A 343 -2.06 -13.49 -29.90
N LYS A 344 -1.73 -13.00 -31.11
CA LYS A 344 -1.09 -11.70 -31.31
C LYS A 344 -2.03 -10.54 -31.03
N TYR A 345 -3.26 -10.58 -31.53
CA TYR A 345 -4.19 -9.46 -31.51
C TYR A 345 -5.30 -9.59 -30.46
N GLY A 346 -5.50 -10.78 -29.89
CA GLY A 346 -6.58 -11.05 -28.95
C GLY A 346 -7.90 -11.43 -29.66
N PRO A 347 -9.02 -11.45 -28.92
CA PRO A 347 -10.34 -11.73 -29.49
C PRO A 347 -10.76 -10.64 -30.49
N PRO A 348 -11.52 -11.00 -31.54
CA PRO A 348 -12.05 -10.03 -32.49
C PRO A 348 -13.11 -9.13 -31.85
N ASP A 349 -13.18 -7.87 -32.30
CA ASP A 349 -14.19 -6.90 -31.85
C ASP A 349 -15.61 -7.24 -32.34
N GLU A 350 -15.71 -7.90 -33.50
CA GLU A 350 -16.97 -8.32 -34.11
C GLU A 350 -16.82 -9.71 -34.75
N ILE A 351 -17.82 -10.57 -34.53
CA ILE A 351 -17.90 -11.89 -35.17
C ILE A 351 -19.12 -11.86 -36.09
N THR A 352 -18.90 -11.83 -37.40
CA THR A 352 -19.97 -11.98 -38.40
C THR A 352 -19.93 -13.39 -38.97
N GLU A 353 -20.93 -14.20 -38.66
CA GLU A 353 -21.12 -15.49 -39.32
C GLU A 353 -21.75 -15.28 -40.69
N LYS A 354 -20.96 -15.44 -41.75
CA LYS A 354 -21.49 -15.58 -43.11
C LYS A 354 -21.61 -17.06 -43.42
N THR A 355 -22.82 -17.59 -43.33
CA THR A 355 -23.17 -18.86 -43.95
C THR A 355 -22.99 -18.69 -45.45
N HIS A 356 -21.97 -19.34 -46.01
CA HIS A 356 -21.86 -19.47 -47.46
C HIS A 356 -23.06 -20.29 -47.94
N ASP A 357 -23.95 -19.64 -48.68
CA ASP A 357 -24.99 -20.34 -49.40
C ASP A 357 -24.30 -21.23 -50.44
N LEU A 358 -24.50 -22.55 -50.33
CA LEU A 358 -23.79 -23.58 -51.11
C LEU A 358 -24.06 -23.50 -52.63
N LEU A 359 -24.84 -22.52 -53.07
CA LEU A 359 -25.27 -22.31 -54.45
C LEU A 359 -24.64 -21.07 -55.14
N ALA A 360 -23.79 -20.30 -54.45
CA ALA A 360 -23.12 -19.16 -55.09
C ALA A 360 -21.92 -19.62 -55.95
N LYS A 361 -22.01 -19.45 -57.28
CA LYS A 361 -20.92 -19.75 -58.22
C LYS A 361 -19.66 -18.93 -57.91
N PRO A 362 -18.45 -19.51 -58.00
CA PRO A 362 -17.21 -18.76 -57.82
C PRO A 362 -17.06 -17.73 -58.95
N TYR A 363 -16.82 -16.48 -58.58
CA TYR A 363 -16.64 -15.37 -59.51
C TYR A 363 -15.38 -15.55 -60.37
N VAL A 364 -15.49 -15.21 -61.67
CA VAL A 364 -14.40 -15.14 -62.67
C VAL A 364 -13.61 -13.85 -62.52
#